data_AF-A0A0A1TEN2-F1
#
_entry.id   AF-A0A0A1TEN2-F1
#
_cell.length_a   1.000
_cell.length_b   1.000
_cell.length_c   1.000
_cell.angle_alpha   90.00
_cell.angle_beta   90.00
_cell.angle_gamma   90.00
#
_symmetry.space_group_name_H-M   'P 1'
#
loop_
_entity.id
_entity.type
_entity.pdbx_description
1 polymer ?
#
loop_
_entity_poly.entity_id
_entity_poly.type
_entity_poly.pdbx_seq_one_letter_code
_entity_poly.pdbx_strand_id
1 'polypeptide(L)'
;MASFSKSIFPLGDTSENDLRSLCKTLWQWKLCDGCETQTGCRLSKCPWQQSDRLETFFQYYRDSTAVFVPDCIGGMPTLQSHSDLLAIIRDIKQRPQLQRQTITQLHFIQKASSRGNNTLPSQNEQNQAFNLAVRIMAMVNSSTEDQVEGALLESGSMPVTWHGDTSFAEFMEQAFHTQDTTLQVTGSGDLFNQSTKLAKLTAKRLKRVAGLQLTPTDNL
;
A
#
# COMPACT_ATOMS: atom_id res chain seq x y z
N MET A 1 24.97 18.68 2.37
CA MET A 1 23.58 18.85 1.89
C MET A 1 22.77 17.55 1.90
N ALA A 2 23.34 16.37 1.61
CA ALA A 2 22.62 15.08 1.63
C ALA A 2 22.06 14.64 3.00
N SER A 3 22.62 15.12 4.11
CA SER A 3 22.13 14.75 5.46
C SER A 3 20.82 15.44 5.86
N PHE A 4 20.50 16.61 5.27
CA PHE A 4 19.27 17.34 5.58
C PHE A 4 18.07 16.83 4.79
N SER A 5 18.26 16.40 3.54
CA SER A 5 17.18 15.82 2.72
C SER A 5 16.65 14.51 3.32
N LYS A 6 17.54 13.63 3.80
CA LYS A 6 17.15 12.38 4.45
C LYS A 6 16.38 12.58 5.77
N SER A 7 16.59 13.72 6.43
CA SER A 7 15.87 14.08 7.65
C SER A 7 14.43 14.52 7.39
N ILE A 8 14.15 15.10 6.22
CA ILE A 8 12.83 15.62 5.86
C ILE A 8 12.02 14.54 5.13
N PHE A 9 12.66 13.78 4.25
CA PHE A 9 12.05 12.71 3.46
C PHE A 9 12.70 11.36 3.84
N PRO A 10 12.31 10.75 4.97
CA PRO A 10 12.97 9.55 5.49
C PRO A 10 12.82 8.32 4.56
N LEU A 11 11.87 8.37 3.63
CA LEU A 11 11.59 7.31 2.65
C LEU A 11 11.88 7.75 1.20
N GLY A 12 12.63 8.84 1.02
CA GLY A 12 12.96 9.40 -0.30
C GLY A 12 13.88 8.51 -1.13
N ASP A 13 14.82 7.83 -0.48
CA ASP A 13 15.82 6.99 -1.14
C ASP A 13 15.44 5.52 -1.02
N THR A 14 14.94 4.92 -2.11
CA THR A 14 14.64 3.49 -2.17
C THR A 14 15.80 2.71 -2.79
N SER A 15 16.39 1.78 -2.04
CA SER A 15 17.42 0.88 -2.54
C SER A 15 16.82 -0.39 -3.18
N GLU A 16 17.62 -1.11 -3.97
CA GLU A 16 17.20 -2.43 -4.49
C GLU A 16 16.92 -3.43 -3.36
N ASN A 17 17.62 -3.31 -2.23
CA ASN A 17 17.36 -4.13 -1.06
C ASN A 17 15.98 -3.85 -0.43
N ASP A 18 15.54 -2.59 -0.46
CA ASP A 18 14.19 -2.21 -0.03
C ASP A 18 13.14 -2.81 -0.95
N LEU A 19 13.37 -2.81 -2.27
CA LEU A 19 12.47 -3.44 -3.25
C LEU A 19 12.40 -4.96 -3.06
N ARG A 20 13.53 -5.63 -2.79
CA ARG A 20 13.54 -7.07 -2.43
C ARG A 20 12.74 -7.33 -1.17
N SER A 21 12.93 -6.50 -0.14
CA SER A 21 12.21 -6.61 1.13
C SER A 21 10.71 -6.33 0.96
N LEU A 22 10.34 -5.41 0.06
CA LEU A 22 8.97 -5.14 -0.35
C LEU A 22 8.34 -6.37 -1.00
N CYS A 23 8.99 -7.00 -1.98
CA CYS A 23 8.50 -8.22 -2.63
C CYS A 23 8.33 -9.37 -1.63
N LYS A 24 9.30 -9.56 -0.72
CA LYS A 24 9.20 -10.54 0.37
C LYS A 24 7.97 -10.27 1.24
N THR A 25 7.71 -9.01 1.56
CA THR A 25 6.60 -8.62 2.45
C THR A 25 5.24 -8.72 1.75
N LEU A 26 5.13 -8.24 0.51
CA LEU A 26 3.86 -8.21 -0.25
C LEU A 26 3.48 -9.57 -0.85
N TRP A 27 4.43 -10.34 -1.35
CA TRP A 27 4.13 -11.57 -2.09
C TRP A 27 4.81 -12.81 -1.51
N GLN A 28 5.45 -12.69 -0.35
CA GLN A 28 6.11 -13.83 0.33
C GLN A 28 7.16 -14.51 -0.55
N TRP A 29 7.79 -13.73 -1.44
CA TRP A 29 8.81 -14.25 -2.35
C TRP A 29 9.98 -14.87 -1.59
N LYS A 30 10.30 -16.12 -1.93
CA LYS A 30 11.51 -16.80 -1.44
C LYS A 30 12.62 -16.54 -2.45
N LEU A 31 13.52 -15.62 -2.11
CA LEU A 31 14.66 -15.28 -2.96
C LEU A 31 15.75 -16.33 -2.80
N CYS A 32 16.56 -16.54 -3.84
CA CYS A 32 17.75 -17.37 -3.74
C CYS A 32 18.88 -16.64 -3.02
N ASP A 33 19.85 -17.36 -2.45
CA ASP A 33 20.98 -16.80 -1.70
C ASP A 33 21.74 -15.71 -2.48
N GLY A 34 21.86 -15.88 -3.81
CA GLY A 34 22.48 -14.87 -4.68
C GLY A 34 21.70 -13.55 -4.75
N CYS A 35 20.37 -13.63 -4.77
CA CYS A 35 19.49 -12.46 -4.66
C CYS A 35 19.39 -11.93 -3.23
N GLU A 36 19.64 -12.72 -2.20
CA GLU A 36 19.72 -12.20 -0.84
C GLU A 36 21.01 -11.43 -0.60
N THR A 37 22.13 -11.95 -1.10
CA THR A 37 23.48 -11.41 -0.90
C THR A 37 23.92 -10.40 -1.97
N GLN A 38 23.05 -10.04 -2.92
CA GLN A 38 23.38 -9.13 -4.05
C GLN A 38 24.51 -9.64 -4.96
N THR A 39 24.81 -10.95 -4.95
CA THR A 39 25.88 -11.56 -5.77
C THR A 39 25.41 -12.05 -7.14
N GLY A 40 24.12 -11.88 -7.44
CA GLY A 40 23.50 -12.17 -8.73
C GLY A 40 22.61 -13.41 -8.73
N CYS A 41 21.55 -13.38 -9.54
CA CYS A 41 20.57 -14.47 -9.58
C CYS A 41 21.02 -15.60 -10.51
N ARG A 42 21.28 -16.79 -9.96
CA ARG A 42 21.68 -17.98 -10.74
C ARG A 42 20.60 -19.05 -10.87
N LEU A 43 19.50 -18.93 -10.11
CA LEU A 43 18.41 -19.91 -10.12
C LEU A 43 17.28 -19.47 -11.06
N SER A 44 16.96 -20.31 -12.04
CA SER A 44 15.89 -20.08 -13.04
C SER A 44 14.49 -20.00 -12.44
N LYS A 45 14.31 -20.50 -11.21
CA LYS A 45 13.03 -20.46 -10.48
C LYS A 45 12.95 -19.32 -9.47
N CYS A 46 13.96 -18.46 -9.37
CA CYS A 46 13.94 -17.34 -8.44
C CYS A 46 12.93 -16.29 -8.92
N PRO A 47 11.95 -15.89 -8.09
CA PRO A 47 10.94 -14.91 -8.52
C PRO A 47 11.54 -13.54 -8.83
N TRP A 48 12.72 -13.22 -8.27
CA TRP A 48 13.46 -11.98 -8.57
C TRP A 48 13.85 -11.83 -10.05
N GLN A 49 13.95 -12.93 -10.81
CA GLN A 49 14.21 -12.85 -12.26
C GLN A 49 13.08 -12.16 -13.03
N GLN A 50 11.90 -12.02 -12.42
CA GLN A 50 10.76 -11.33 -13.00
C GLN A 50 10.60 -9.90 -12.46
N SER A 51 11.57 -9.41 -11.66
CA SER A 51 11.52 -8.07 -11.06
C SER A 51 11.40 -6.96 -12.10
N ASP A 52 12.04 -7.10 -13.27
CA ASP A 52 11.91 -6.12 -14.37
C ASP A 52 10.46 -5.90 -14.82
N ARG A 53 9.60 -6.93 -14.71
CA ARG A 53 8.17 -6.82 -15.06
C ARG A 53 7.38 -6.00 -14.03
N LEU A 54 7.95 -5.77 -12.87
CA LEU A 54 7.37 -5.02 -11.77
C LEU A 54 7.92 -3.59 -11.70
N GLU A 55 8.72 -3.14 -12.67
CA GLU A 55 9.33 -1.82 -12.61
C GLU A 55 8.29 -0.69 -12.49
N THR A 56 7.13 -0.81 -13.16
CA THR A 56 6.02 0.14 -12.98
C THR A 56 5.52 0.19 -11.54
N PHE A 57 5.44 -0.97 -10.88
CA PHE A 57 5.06 -1.04 -9.46
C PHE A 57 6.16 -0.46 -8.56
N PHE A 58 7.43 -0.74 -8.85
CA PHE A 58 8.54 -0.16 -8.11
C PHE A 58 8.61 1.35 -8.26
N GLN A 59 8.31 1.88 -9.44
CA GLN A 59 8.22 3.32 -9.64
C GLN A 59 7.08 3.92 -8.82
N TYR A 60 5.88 3.29 -8.86
CA TYR A 60 4.77 3.71 -8.00
C TYR A 60 5.13 3.72 -6.51
N TYR A 61 5.86 2.70 -6.05
CA TYR A 61 6.35 2.63 -4.67
C TYR A 61 7.28 3.80 -4.36
N ARG A 62 8.30 4.04 -5.20
CA ARG A 62 9.25 5.15 -5.05
C ARG A 62 8.53 6.49 -5.00
N ASP A 63 7.60 6.73 -5.92
CA ASP A 63 6.86 7.98 -6.00
C ASP A 63 5.98 8.19 -4.76
N SER A 64 5.30 7.13 -4.31
CA SER A 64 4.43 7.18 -3.13
C SER A 64 5.20 7.40 -1.83
N THR A 65 6.42 6.87 -1.71
CA THR A 65 7.25 7.04 -0.51
C THR A 65 8.08 8.34 -0.55
N ALA A 66 8.46 8.81 -1.73
CA ALA A 66 9.28 10.01 -1.88
C ALA A 66 8.61 11.28 -1.36
N VAL A 67 7.29 11.34 -1.43
CA VAL A 67 6.49 12.48 -0.95
C VAL A 67 6.10 12.37 0.52
N PHE A 68 6.51 11.30 1.22
CA PHE A 68 6.19 11.15 2.63
C PHE A 68 6.97 12.14 3.49
N VAL A 69 6.24 13.07 4.12
CA VAL A 69 6.78 14.04 5.07
C VAL A 69 6.17 13.75 6.45
N PRO A 70 6.98 13.42 7.46
CA PRO A 70 6.48 13.24 8.81
C PRO A 70 5.86 14.52 9.38
N ASP A 71 4.69 14.39 9.99
CA ASP A 71 4.04 15.48 10.73
C ASP A 71 4.58 15.55 12.17
N CYS A 72 5.91 15.67 12.33
CA CYS A 72 6.54 15.81 13.64
C CYS A 72 7.42 17.06 13.71
N ILE A 73 7.01 18.04 14.53
CA ILE A 73 7.85 19.18 14.88
C ILE A 73 8.68 18.78 16.12
N GLY A 74 9.96 18.46 15.92
CA GLY A 74 10.92 18.18 17.01
C GLY A 74 10.84 16.78 17.64
N GLY A 75 9.97 15.90 17.14
CA GLY A 75 9.86 14.50 17.54
C GLY A 75 10.58 13.52 16.61
N MET A 76 10.64 12.24 17.00
CA MET A 76 11.10 11.17 16.12
C MET A 76 9.97 10.77 15.16
N PRO A 77 10.20 10.72 13.84
CA PRO A 77 9.14 10.43 12.90
C PRO A 77 8.65 8.99 13.04
N THR A 78 7.37 8.82 12.75
CA THR A 78 6.65 7.54 12.82
C THR A 78 7.24 6.49 11.87
N LEU A 79 7.71 6.92 10.70
CA LEU A 79 8.46 6.11 9.74
C LEU A 79 9.86 6.71 9.55
N GLN A 80 10.91 5.95 9.89
CA GLN A 80 12.31 6.36 9.73
C GLN A 80 13.01 5.67 8.56
N SER A 81 12.40 4.61 8.04
CA SER A 81 12.97 3.75 7.02
C SER A 81 11.88 2.99 6.29
N HIS A 82 12.21 2.46 5.11
CA HIS A 82 11.34 1.53 4.41
C HIS A 82 11.04 0.28 5.26
N SER A 83 11.96 -0.17 6.12
CA SER A 83 11.72 -1.29 7.03
C SER A 83 10.61 -1.04 8.06
N ASP A 84 10.46 0.20 8.54
CA ASP A 84 9.34 0.59 9.42
C ASP A 84 8.00 0.46 8.67
N LEU A 85 7.94 0.95 7.42
CA LEU A 85 6.74 0.84 6.58
C LEU A 85 6.39 -0.64 6.28
N LEU A 86 7.39 -1.45 5.95
CA LEU A 86 7.22 -2.88 5.69
C LEU A 86 6.76 -3.65 6.95
N ALA A 87 7.12 -3.19 8.15
CA ALA A 87 6.61 -3.77 9.39
C ALA A 87 5.10 -3.55 9.55
N ILE A 88 4.60 -2.35 9.25
CA ILE A 88 3.16 -2.06 9.24
C ILE A 88 2.43 -2.93 8.22
N ILE A 89 2.95 -3.01 6.98
CA ILE A 89 2.38 -3.88 5.94
C ILE A 89 2.29 -5.33 6.43
N ARG A 90 3.34 -5.84 7.08
CA ARG A 90 3.36 -7.19 7.63
C ARG A 90 2.29 -7.39 8.70
N ASP A 91 2.12 -6.42 9.59
CA ASP A 91 1.11 -6.47 10.64
C ASP A 91 -0.30 -6.57 10.04
N ILE A 92 -0.63 -5.67 9.11
CA ILE A 92 -1.94 -5.67 8.42
C ILE A 92 -2.20 -7.03 7.77
N LYS A 93 -1.20 -7.57 7.06
CA LYS A 93 -1.32 -8.86 6.38
C LYS A 93 -1.47 -10.06 7.32
N GLN A 94 -0.83 -10.04 8.49
CA GLN A 94 -0.91 -11.12 9.46
C GLN A 94 -2.24 -11.12 10.22
N ARG A 95 -2.89 -9.96 10.32
CA ARG A 95 -4.08 -9.75 11.13
C ARG A 95 -5.17 -8.99 10.36
N PRO A 96 -5.59 -9.46 9.16
CA PRO A 96 -6.48 -8.69 8.28
C PRO A 96 -7.90 -8.51 8.84
N GLN A 97 -8.29 -9.35 9.81
CA GLN A 97 -9.59 -9.32 10.48
C GLN A 97 -9.61 -8.43 11.73
N LEU A 98 -8.45 -7.94 12.20
CA LEU A 98 -8.43 -7.00 13.31
C LEU A 98 -8.81 -5.61 12.81
N GLN A 99 -9.56 -4.90 13.66
CA GLN A 99 -9.93 -3.52 13.43
C GLN A 99 -8.70 -2.62 13.31
N ARG A 100 -8.78 -1.61 12.44
CA ARG A 100 -7.72 -0.64 12.18
C ARG A 100 -7.16 -0.06 13.48
N GLN A 101 -8.02 0.46 14.35
CA GLN A 101 -7.61 1.10 15.60
C GLN A 101 -6.78 0.13 16.47
N THR A 102 -7.26 -1.11 16.60
CA THR A 102 -6.60 -2.15 17.38
C THR A 102 -5.21 -2.47 16.82
N ILE A 103 -5.10 -2.69 15.51
CA ILE A 103 -3.79 -3.04 14.92
C ILE A 103 -2.80 -1.88 14.94
N THR A 104 -3.28 -0.64 14.74
CA THR A 104 -2.47 0.57 14.87
C THR A 104 -1.92 0.73 16.29
N GLN A 105 -2.77 0.61 17.31
CA GLN A 105 -2.34 0.67 18.70
C GLN A 105 -1.31 -0.41 19.04
N LEU A 106 -1.59 -1.67 18.65
CA LEU A 106 -0.67 -2.78 18.91
C LEU A 106 0.70 -2.55 18.26
N HIS A 107 0.73 -2.07 17.00
CA HIS A 107 1.97 -1.78 16.31
C HIS A 107 2.81 -0.73 17.05
N PHE A 108 2.21 0.40 17.41
CA PHE A 108 2.96 1.51 18.02
C PHE A 108 3.34 1.25 19.48
N ILE A 109 2.52 0.55 20.25
CA ILE A 109 2.88 0.09 21.61
C ILE A 109 4.07 -0.87 21.55
N GLN A 110 4.05 -1.83 20.61
CA GLN A 110 5.16 -2.76 20.42
C GLN A 110 6.44 -2.02 19.99
N LYS A 111 6.32 -1.12 19.01
CA LYS A 111 7.44 -0.32 18.51
C LYS A 111 8.06 0.57 19.59
N ALA A 112 7.24 1.22 20.41
CA ALA A 112 7.68 2.06 21.53
C ALA A 112 8.43 1.22 22.58
N SER A 113 7.85 0.08 22.98
CA SER A 113 8.47 -0.88 23.89
C SER A 113 9.84 -1.38 23.39
N SER A 114 9.95 -1.75 22.11
CA SER A 114 11.21 -2.22 21.51
C SER A 114 12.30 -1.15 21.47
N ARG A 115 11.94 0.14 21.51
CA ARG A 115 12.87 1.27 21.51
C ARG A 115 13.16 1.80 22.91
N GLY A 116 12.58 1.20 23.95
CA GLY A 116 12.69 1.71 25.33
C GLY A 116 12.09 3.11 25.49
N ASN A 117 11.17 3.50 24.61
CA ASN A 117 10.48 4.79 24.65
C ASN A 117 9.03 4.57 25.08
N ASN A 118 8.52 5.42 25.98
CA ASN A 118 7.12 5.37 26.41
C ASN A 118 6.23 6.36 25.64
N THR A 119 6.80 7.15 24.73
CA THR A 119 6.08 8.15 23.96
C THR A 119 5.59 7.55 22.65
N LEU A 120 4.28 7.55 22.45
CA LEU A 120 3.67 7.17 21.18
C LEU A 120 3.63 8.39 20.23
N PRO A 121 3.77 8.18 18.91
CA PRO A 121 3.52 9.25 17.94
C PRO A 121 2.09 9.76 18.02
N SER A 122 1.81 10.94 17.46
CA SER A 122 0.45 11.47 17.41
C SER A 122 -0.48 10.56 16.61
N GLN A 123 -1.78 10.58 16.91
CA GLN A 123 -2.76 9.76 16.18
C GLN A 123 -2.76 10.08 14.68
N ASN A 124 -2.54 11.35 14.30
CA ASN A 124 -2.42 11.75 12.91
C ASN A 124 -1.25 11.07 12.20
N GLU A 125 -0.06 11.07 12.80
CA GLU A 125 1.11 10.42 12.19
C GLU A 125 0.96 8.90 12.12
N GLN A 126 0.38 8.27 13.15
CA GLN A 126 0.06 6.84 13.12
C GLN A 126 -0.87 6.52 11.95
N ASN A 127 -1.91 7.35 11.75
CA ASN A 127 -2.85 7.20 10.66
C ASN A 127 -2.22 7.41 9.28
N GLN A 128 -1.36 8.42 9.12
CA GLN A 128 -0.63 8.65 7.87
C GLN A 128 0.25 7.46 7.50
N ALA A 129 0.95 6.87 8.48
CA ALA A 129 1.79 5.69 8.25
C ALA A 129 0.96 4.48 7.79
N PHE A 130 -0.22 4.25 8.39
CA PHE A 130 -1.13 3.18 7.98
C PHE A 130 -1.79 3.44 6.63
N ASN A 131 -2.15 4.70 6.31
CA ASN A 131 -2.69 5.07 5.00
C ASN A 131 -1.65 4.83 3.91
N LEU A 132 -0.39 5.21 4.14
CA LEU A 132 0.71 4.93 3.21
C LEU A 132 0.90 3.42 3.02
N ALA A 133 0.88 2.63 4.10
CA ALA A 133 0.99 1.17 4.01
C ALA A 133 -0.11 0.56 3.13
N VAL A 134 -1.37 0.96 3.34
CA VAL A 134 -2.50 0.51 2.52
C VAL A 134 -2.39 0.96 1.08
N ARG A 135 -1.99 2.22 0.85
CA ARG A 135 -1.75 2.75 -0.50
C ARG A 135 -0.71 1.95 -1.26
N ILE A 136 0.36 1.51 -0.60
CA ILE A 136 1.37 0.63 -1.20
C ILE A 136 0.82 -0.78 -1.44
N MET A 137 0.05 -1.34 -0.50
CA MET A 137 -0.49 -2.69 -0.59
C MET A 137 -1.57 -2.86 -1.66
N ALA A 138 -2.48 -1.90 -1.76
CA ALA A 138 -3.73 -2.02 -2.50
C ALA A 138 -3.86 -1.00 -3.65
N MET A 139 -2.94 -0.03 -3.77
CA MET A 139 -3.07 1.10 -4.69
C MET A 139 -4.35 1.93 -4.48
N VAL A 140 -4.89 1.92 -3.26
CA VAL A 140 -6.06 2.70 -2.87
C VAL A 140 -5.60 3.86 -1.99
N ASN A 141 -6.02 5.07 -2.33
CA ASN A 141 -5.88 6.22 -1.44
C ASN A 141 -6.89 6.06 -0.30
N SER A 142 -6.39 5.88 0.93
CA SER A 142 -7.22 5.79 2.13
C SER A 142 -7.06 7.01 3.02
N SER A 143 -8.12 7.32 3.75
CA SER A 143 -8.14 8.35 4.80
C SER A 143 -8.73 7.78 6.09
N THR A 144 -8.56 8.52 7.20
CA THR A 144 -9.38 8.34 8.40
C THR A 144 -10.52 9.36 8.43
N GLU A 145 -11.47 9.17 9.33
CA GLU A 145 -12.66 10.02 9.50
C GLU A 145 -12.29 11.50 9.62
N ASP A 146 -11.27 11.78 10.45
CA ASP A 146 -10.79 13.15 10.71
C ASP A 146 -10.03 13.78 9.54
N GLN A 147 -9.71 13.02 8.49
CA GLN A 147 -8.90 13.45 7.34
C GLN A 147 -9.73 13.67 6.06
N VAL A 148 -11.04 13.46 6.09
CA VAL A 148 -11.89 13.58 4.89
C VAL A 148 -12.13 15.04 4.49
N GLU A 149 -12.09 15.96 5.45
CA GLU A 149 -12.36 17.38 5.22
C GLU A 149 -11.24 18.01 4.36
N GLY A 150 -11.55 18.35 3.11
CA GLY A 150 -10.60 18.96 2.16
C GLY A 150 -9.68 17.97 1.42
N ALA A 151 -9.81 16.67 1.63
CA ALA A 151 -8.98 15.63 1.00
C ALA A 151 -9.43 15.26 -0.42
N LEU A 152 -9.83 16.25 -1.24
CA LEU A 152 -10.15 16.01 -2.64
C LEU A 152 -8.87 15.55 -3.36
N LEU A 153 -8.88 14.34 -3.90
CA LEU A 153 -7.77 13.83 -4.68
C LEU A 153 -7.67 14.63 -5.99
N GLU A 154 -6.51 14.62 -6.63
CA GLU A 154 -6.28 15.26 -7.94
C GLU A 154 -7.28 14.76 -9.02
N SER A 155 -7.83 13.55 -8.84
CA SER A 155 -8.89 12.96 -9.66
C SER A 155 -10.29 13.54 -9.42
N GLY A 156 -10.46 14.45 -8.47
CA GLY A 156 -11.77 14.96 -8.05
C GLY A 156 -12.61 13.97 -7.23
N SER A 157 -12.02 12.86 -6.79
CA SER A 157 -12.67 11.85 -5.94
C SER A 157 -12.20 11.97 -4.49
N MET A 158 -13.04 11.57 -3.54
CA MET A 158 -12.65 11.45 -2.14
C MET A 158 -11.88 10.12 -1.90
N PRO A 159 -10.88 10.09 -1.02
CA PRO A 159 -10.25 8.85 -0.58
C PRO A 159 -11.28 7.95 0.12
N VAL A 160 -11.08 6.63 0.04
CA VAL A 160 -11.95 5.67 0.75
C VAL A 160 -11.58 5.72 2.23
N THR A 161 -12.57 5.96 3.09
CA THR A 161 -12.32 6.03 4.53
C THR A 161 -12.13 4.61 5.07
N TRP A 162 -10.97 4.35 5.70
CA TRP A 162 -10.76 3.12 6.45
C TRP A 162 -11.00 3.40 7.92
N HIS A 163 -12.23 3.10 8.36
CA HIS A 163 -12.72 3.42 9.69
C HIS A 163 -11.99 2.68 10.80
N GLY A 164 -11.88 3.32 11.96
CA GLY A 164 -11.17 2.76 13.13
C GLY A 164 -11.69 1.40 13.59
N ASP A 165 -13.00 1.18 13.49
CA ASP A 165 -13.74 -0.02 13.89
C ASP A 165 -13.86 -1.07 12.78
N THR A 166 -13.35 -0.79 11.58
CA THR A 166 -13.36 -1.73 10.44
C THR A 166 -12.03 -2.43 10.28
N SER A 167 -12.09 -3.71 9.89
CA SER A 167 -10.93 -4.51 9.54
C SER A 167 -10.37 -4.15 8.17
N PHE A 168 -9.15 -4.60 7.86
CA PHE A 168 -8.60 -4.42 6.51
C PHE A 168 -9.39 -5.20 5.47
N ALA A 169 -9.92 -6.38 5.82
CA ALA A 169 -10.76 -7.17 4.94
C ALA A 169 -12.05 -6.42 4.55
N GLU A 170 -12.79 -5.89 5.53
CA GLU A 170 -14.01 -5.11 5.29
C GLU A 170 -13.72 -3.83 4.51
N PHE A 171 -12.62 -3.14 4.82
CA PHE A 171 -12.17 -1.97 4.05
C PHE A 171 -11.89 -2.30 2.60
N MET A 172 -11.20 -3.42 2.32
CA MET A 172 -10.91 -3.84 0.95
C MET A 172 -12.18 -4.24 0.20
N GLU A 173 -13.12 -4.88 0.87
CA GLU A 173 -14.45 -5.11 0.30
C GLU A 173 -15.07 -3.76 -0.07
N GLN A 174 -15.14 -2.79 0.84
CA GLN A 174 -15.68 -1.43 0.58
C GLN A 174 -14.96 -0.68 -0.55
N ALA A 175 -13.63 -0.68 -0.55
CA ALA A 175 -12.82 0.04 -1.54
C ALA A 175 -12.97 -0.52 -2.96
N PHE A 176 -13.21 -1.83 -3.07
CA PHE A 176 -13.38 -2.51 -4.35
C PHE A 176 -14.82 -3.01 -4.58
N HIS A 177 -15.76 -2.58 -3.74
CA HIS A 177 -17.14 -3.06 -3.82
C HIS A 177 -17.66 -2.79 -5.22
N THR A 178 -18.09 -3.86 -5.87
CA THR A 178 -18.86 -3.83 -7.11
C THR A 178 -20.27 -3.37 -6.73
N GLN A 179 -20.42 -2.16 -6.20
CA GLN A 179 -21.73 -1.54 -6.24
C GLN A 179 -22.06 -1.39 -7.73
N ASP A 180 -23.14 -2.05 -8.16
CA ASP A 180 -23.99 -1.56 -9.24
C ASP A 180 -24.19 -0.07 -8.97
N THR A 181 -23.29 0.76 -9.46
CA THR A 181 -23.34 2.19 -9.24
C THR A 181 -24.47 2.63 -10.15
N THR A 182 -25.69 2.58 -9.61
CA THR A 182 -26.75 3.50 -9.99
C THR A 182 -26.25 4.88 -9.58
N LEU A 183 -25.32 5.39 -10.37
CA LEU A 183 -24.96 6.79 -10.37
C LEU A 183 -26.27 7.52 -10.66
N GLN A 184 -26.94 8.01 -9.62
CA GLN A 184 -27.95 9.03 -9.80
C GLN A 184 -27.23 10.33 -10.15
N VAL A 185 -26.70 10.37 -11.38
CA VAL A 185 -26.32 11.62 -12.02
C VAL A 185 -27.64 12.29 -12.39
N THR A 186 -28.07 13.23 -11.55
CA THR A 186 -29.02 14.25 -11.97
C THR A 186 -28.27 15.18 -12.93
N GLY A 187 -28.22 14.79 -14.21
CA GLY A 187 -27.51 15.56 -15.22
C GLY A 187 -27.25 14.81 -16.52
N SER A 188 -28.28 14.76 -17.37
CA SER A 188 -28.20 14.75 -18.84
C SER A 188 -27.12 13.89 -19.53
N GLY A 189 -27.57 12.76 -20.10
CA GLY A 189 -27.11 12.26 -21.40
C GLY A 189 -25.86 11.36 -21.43
N ASP A 190 -26.07 10.10 -21.83
CA ASP A 190 -25.10 9.21 -22.50
C ASP A 190 -23.90 8.59 -21.76
N LEU A 191 -23.79 8.66 -20.43
CA LEU A 191 -22.73 7.94 -19.68
C LEU A 191 -23.16 6.63 -18.99
N PHE A 192 -24.45 6.29 -19.00
CA PHE A 192 -25.01 5.12 -18.30
C PHE A 192 -24.53 3.74 -18.81
N ASN A 193 -23.83 3.68 -19.95
CA ASN A 193 -23.39 2.42 -20.56
C ASN A 193 -21.97 1.94 -20.14
N GLN A 194 -21.24 2.69 -19.31
CA GLN A 194 -19.89 2.27 -18.87
C GLN A 194 -19.87 1.51 -17.53
N SER A 195 -20.74 1.86 -16.58
CA SER A 195 -20.80 1.24 -15.25
C SER A 195 -21.10 -0.27 -15.32
N THR A 196 -21.97 -0.70 -16.25
CA THR A 196 -22.34 -2.11 -16.45
C THR A 196 -21.28 -2.95 -17.21
N LYS A 197 -20.19 -2.35 -17.71
CA LYS A 197 -19.12 -3.08 -18.42
C LYS A 197 -18.09 -3.70 -17.47
N LEU A 198 -17.82 -3.08 -16.31
CA LEU A 198 -16.84 -3.58 -15.33
C LEU A 198 -17.37 -4.77 -14.52
N ALA A 199 -18.65 -4.75 -14.13
CA ALA A 199 -19.34 -5.90 -13.53
C ALA A 199 -19.40 -7.16 -14.42
N LYS A 200 -18.96 -7.04 -15.69
CA LYS A 200 -18.88 -8.13 -16.68
C LYS A 200 -17.44 -8.44 -17.10
N LEU A 201 -16.45 -8.07 -16.30
CA LEU A 201 -15.05 -8.48 -16.52
C LEU A 201 -14.89 -9.96 -16.15
N THR A 202 -15.11 -10.83 -17.14
CA THR A 202 -14.77 -12.24 -17.04
C THR A 202 -13.35 -12.47 -17.57
N ALA A 203 -12.67 -13.50 -17.07
CA ALA A 203 -11.38 -13.97 -17.60
C ALA A 203 -11.41 -14.12 -19.14
N LYS A 204 -12.53 -14.58 -19.70
CA LYS A 204 -12.76 -14.69 -21.15
C LYS A 204 -12.76 -13.33 -21.86
N ARG A 205 -13.35 -12.29 -21.26
CA ARG A 205 -13.36 -10.93 -21.82
C ARG A 205 -12.01 -10.24 -21.70
N LEU A 206 -11.31 -10.43 -20.59
CA LEU A 206 -9.93 -9.94 -20.42
C LEU A 206 -9.00 -10.54 -21.48
N LYS A 207 -9.13 -11.84 -21.75
CA LYS A 207 -8.39 -12.51 -22.83
C LYS A 207 -8.77 -12.01 -24.23
N ARG A 208 -10.06 -11.83 -24.49
CA ARG A 208 -10.59 -11.51 -25.83
C ARG A 208 -10.45 -10.04 -26.21
N VAL A 209 -10.71 -9.12 -25.28
CA VAL A 209 -10.81 -7.68 -25.54
C VAL A 209 -9.51 -6.96 -25.19
N ALA A 210 -8.88 -7.32 -24.07
CA ALA A 210 -7.63 -6.70 -23.61
C ALA A 210 -6.37 -7.47 -24.06
N GLY A 211 -6.53 -8.58 -24.80
CA GLY A 211 -5.41 -9.38 -25.31
C GLY A 211 -4.57 -10.08 -24.22
N LEU A 212 -5.09 -10.18 -23.00
CA LEU A 212 -4.33 -10.72 -21.86
C LEU A 212 -4.26 -12.25 -21.91
N GLN A 213 -3.07 -12.81 -21.78
CA GLN A 213 -2.90 -14.25 -21.58
C GLN A 213 -2.95 -14.59 -20.10
N LEU A 214 -4.02 -15.27 -19.68
CA LEU A 214 -4.13 -15.84 -18.34
C LEU A 214 -3.55 -17.26 -18.37
N THR A 215 -2.39 -17.45 -17.74
CA THR A 215 -1.77 -18.76 -17.55
C THR A 215 -2.05 -19.28 -16.13
N PRO A 216 -2.45 -20.56 -15.99
CA PRO A 216 -2.51 -21.22 -14.68
C PRO A 216 -1.13 -21.16 -14.01
N THR A 217 -1.10 -20.95 -12.70
CA THR A 217 0.15 -20.98 -11.91
C THR A 217 -0.01 -21.95 -10.75
N ASP A 218 0.95 -22.85 -10.56
CA ASP A 218 0.95 -23.86 -9.49
C ASP A 218 1.47 -23.31 -8.14
N ASN A 219 1.46 -21.99 -7.96
CA ASN A 219 1.89 -21.34 -6.73
C ASN A 219 0.65 -20.92 -5.94
N LEU A 220 0.13 -21.83 -5.10
CA LEU A 220 -0.77 -21.50 -3.99
C LEU A 220 0.04 -21.22 -2.73
#